data_AF-A0A6P0PWA5-F1
#
_entry.id   AF-A0A6P0PWA5-F1
#
_cell.length_a   1.000
_cell.length_b   1.000
_cell.length_c   1.000
_cell.angle_alpha   90.00
_cell.angle_beta   90.00
_cell.angle_gamma   90.00
#
_symmetry.space_group_name_H-M   'P 1'
#
loop_
_entity.id
_entity.type
_entity.pdbx_description
1 polymer ?
#
loop_
_entity_poly.entity_id
_entity_poly.type
_entity_poly.pdbx_seq_one_letter_code
_entity_poly.pdbx_strand_id
1 'polypeptide(L)'
;MKGREFKKFMAKLFKELGYQVRLTPASADYGADLVIEKGEIKTVVQAKRQQSTVGIKAVQEVTGAIGYYQANLGLVITNSKFTENAKKLAAKTEIELFDRDDLKKLIKKVYKQKPSEDS
;
A
#
# COMPACT_ATOMS: atom_id res chain seq x y z
N MET A 1 -16.83 -0.77 4.33
CA MET A 1 -15.82 -1.11 3.31
C MET A 1 -15.25 -2.51 3.55
N LYS A 2 -15.29 -3.40 2.56
CA LYS A 2 -14.67 -4.75 2.56
C LYS A 2 -13.23 -4.73 2.03
N GLY A 3 -12.47 -5.82 2.16
CA GLY A 3 -11.07 -5.89 1.71
C GLY A 3 -10.89 -5.57 0.21
N ARG A 4 -11.75 -6.13 -0.66
CA ARG A 4 -11.73 -5.86 -2.11
C ARG A 4 -12.00 -4.38 -2.44
N GLU A 5 -12.91 -3.75 -1.70
CA GLU A 5 -13.20 -2.31 -1.86
C GLU A 5 -12.02 -1.46 -1.40
N PHE A 6 -11.30 -1.88 -0.36
CA PHE A 6 -10.10 -1.19 0.10
C PHE A 6 -8.99 -1.23 -0.95
N LYS A 7 -8.75 -2.38 -1.62
CA LYS A 7 -7.79 -2.48 -2.73
C LYS A 7 -8.14 -1.52 -3.86
N LYS A 8 -9.42 -1.46 -4.25
CA LYS A 8 -9.92 -0.51 -5.27
C LYS A 8 -9.74 0.95 -4.85
N PHE A 9 -10.01 1.26 -3.58
CA PHE A 9 -9.79 2.59 -3.03
C PHE A 9 -8.31 2.99 -3.06
N MET A 10 -7.40 2.09 -2.66
CA MET A 10 -5.96 2.29 -2.77
C MET A 10 -5.53 2.51 -4.22
N ALA A 11 -6.06 1.71 -5.15
CA ALA A 11 -5.76 1.89 -6.57
C ALA A 11 -6.16 3.28 -7.08
N LYS A 12 -7.36 3.77 -6.70
CA LYS A 12 -7.79 5.13 -7.03
C LYS A 12 -6.88 6.19 -6.38
N LEU A 13 -6.56 6.02 -5.11
CA LEU A 13 -5.70 6.96 -4.37
C LEU A 13 -4.32 7.11 -5.02
N PHE A 14 -3.67 6.00 -5.39
CA PHE A 14 -2.38 6.03 -6.07
C PHE A 14 -2.47 6.63 -7.48
N LYS A 15 -3.53 6.36 -8.23
CA LYS A 15 -3.76 7.04 -9.52
C LYS A 15 -3.84 8.56 -9.37
N GLU A 16 -4.58 9.04 -8.37
CA GLU A 16 -4.72 10.48 -8.10
C GLU A 16 -3.39 11.13 -7.64
N LEU A 17 -2.45 10.34 -7.12
CA LEU A 17 -1.08 10.77 -6.79
C LEU A 17 -0.11 10.72 -8.00
N GLY A 18 -0.63 10.38 -9.18
CA GLY A 18 0.12 10.32 -10.44
C GLY A 18 0.89 9.03 -10.65
N TYR A 19 0.48 7.93 -10.01
CA TYR A 19 1.06 6.61 -10.27
C TYR A 19 0.29 5.88 -11.37
N GLN A 20 1.01 5.11 -12.19
CA GLN A 20 0.41 4.00 -12.92
C GLN A 20 0.10 2.88 -11.93
N VAL A 21 -1.05 2.23 -12.06
CA VAL A 21 -1.52 1.25 -11.09
C VAL A 21 -2.09 0.02 -11.77
N ARG A 22 -1.58 -1.15 -11.38
CA ARG A 22 -2.09 -2.47 -11.73
C ARG A 22 -2.54 -3.21 -10.48
N LEU A 23 -3.79 -3.68 -10.47
CA LEU A 23 -4.29 -4.61 -9.44
C LEU A 23 -3.75 -6.01 -9.72
N THR A 24 -3.35 -6.73 -8.68
CA THR A 24 -2.99 -8.14 -8.79
C THR A 24 -4.25 -9.02 -8.79
N PRO A 25 -4.17 -10.25 -9.32
CA PRO A 25 -5.28 -11.20 -9.27
C PRO A 25 -5.76 -11.47 -7.83
N ALA A 26 -7.02 -11.85 -7.66
CA ALA A 26 -7.58 -12.14 -6.33
C ALA A 26 -7.00 -13.42 -5.67
N SER A 27 -6.37 -14.28 -6.47
CA SER A 27 -5.75 -15.55 -6.08
C SER A 27 -4.36 -15.62 -6.69
N ALA A 28 -3.39 -16.24 -5.98
CA ALA A 28 -2.00 -16.29 -6.40
C ALA A 28 -1.45 -14.87 -6.71
N ASP A 29 -1.64 -13.96 -5.76
CA ASP A 29 -1.18 -12.57 -5.85
C ASP A 29 0.31 -12.40 -5.46
N TYR A 30 0.94 -13.50 -5.02
CA TYR A 30 2.34 -13.57 -4.61
C TYR A 30 2.72 -12.54 -3.54
N GLY A 31 1.74 -12.12 -2.71
CA GLY A 31 1.97 -11.26 -1.56
C GLY A 31 1.80 -9.75 -1.80
N ALA A 32 1.33 -9.33 -2.98
CA ALA A 32 1.01 -7.92 -3.27
C ALA A 32 -0.42 -7.77 -3.78
N ASP A 33 -1.08 -6.68 -3.38
CA ASP A 33 -2.42 -6.30 -3.82
C ASP A 33 -2.40 -5.38 -5.06
N LEU A 34 -1.33 -4.60 -5.18
CA LEU A 34 -1.11 -3.64 -6.26
C LEU A 34 0.35 -3.65 -6.68
N VAL A 35 0.58 -3.34 -7.95
CA VAL A 35 1.86 -2.87 -8.46
C VAL A 35 1.65 -1.44 -8.93
N ILE A 36 2.43 -0.52 -8.37
CA ILE A 36 2.37 0.91 -8.72
C ILE A 36 3.70 1.36 -9.31
N GLU A 37 3.65 2.28 -10.27
CA GLU A 37 4.84 2.77 -10.98
C GLU A 37 4.80 4.29 -11.11
N LYS A 38 5.94 4.95 -10.87
CA LYS A 38 6.13 6.39 -11.11
C LYS A 38 7.52 6.65 -11.64
N GLY A 39 7.61 7.06 -12.90
CA GLY A 39 8.89 7.03 -13.62
C GLY A 39 9.38 5.60 -13.76
N GLU A 40 10.66 5.37 -13.45
CA GLU A 40 11.30 4.05 -13.52
C GLU A 40 11.15 3.23 -12.22
N ILE A 41 10.52 3.80 -11.19
CA ILE A 41 10.38 3.15 -9.88
C ILE A 41 9.08 2.36 -9.84
N LYS A 42 9.21 1.04 -9.74
CA LYS A 42 8.13 0.08 -9.51
C LYS A 42 8.07 -0.31 -8.04
N THR A 43 6.89 -0.20 -7.45
CA THR A 43 6.63 -0.55 -6.05
C THR A 43 5.52 -1.59 -5.97
N VAL A 44 5.77 -2.69 -5.25
CA VAL A 44 4.70 -3.63 -4.86
C VAL A 44 4.05 -3.18 -3.56
N VAL A 45 2.72 -3.21 -3.51
CA VAL A 45 1.96 -2.72 -2.36
C VAL A 45 1.05 -3.80 -1.81
N GLN A 46 1.13 -4.05 -0.51
CA GLN A 46 0.18 -4.87 0.23
C GLN A 46 -0.73 -4.00 1.09
N ALA A 47 -2.03 -4.07 0.84
CA ALA A 47 -3.04 -3.22 1.45
C ALA A 47 -3.85 -3.99 2.50
N LYS A 48 -3.50 -3.85 3.78
CA LYS A 48 -4.22 -4.51 4.87
C LYS A 48 -5.35 -3.63 5.40
N ARG A 49 -6.55 -4.20 5.45
CA ARG A 49 -7.70 -3.60 6.15
C ARG A 49 -8.14 -4.47 7.31
N GLN A 50 -7.96 -4.00 8.53
CA GLN A 50 -8.34 -4.73 9.75
C GLN A 50 -8.48 -3.79 10.96
N GLN A 51 -9.01 -4.32 12.06
CA GLN A 51 -9.12 -3.59 13.33
C GLN A 51 -7.86 -3.75 14.19
N SER A 52 -7.26 -4.93 14.19
CA SER A 52 -6.05 -5.25 14.94
C SER A 52 -4.80 -4.67 14.29
N THR A 53 -3.70 -4.66 15.05
CA THR A 53 -2.39 -4.26 14.53
C THR A 53 -1.88 -5.25 13.49
N VAL A 54 -1.12 -4.74 12.51
CA VAL A 54 -0.52 -5.53 11.44
C VAL A 54 0.83 -6.10 11.92
N GLY A 55 0.95 -7.43 11.83
CA GLY A 55 2.15 -8.18 12.21
C GLY A 55 3.14 -8.39 11.07
N ILE A 56 4.21 -9.15 11.35
CA ILE A 56 5.33 -9.39 10.42
C ILE A 56 4.92 -10.03 9.09
N LYS A 57 3.84 -10.81 9.08
CA LYS A 57 3.39 -11.55 7.88
C LYS A 57 3.19 -10.64 6.67
N ALA A 58 2.61 -9.45 6.87
CA ALA A 58 2.39 -8.52 5.76
C ALA A 58 3.71 -8.00 5.16
N VAL A 59 4.74 -7.83 5.98
CA VAL A 59 6.07 -7.41 5.54
C VAL A 59 6.73 -8.54 4.76
N GLN A 60 6.69 -9.77 5.30
CA GLN A 60 7.24 -10.97 4.65
C GLN A 60 6.60 -11.23 3.27
N GLU A 61 5.28 -11.08 3.16
CA GLU A 61 4.54 -11.18 1.89
C GLU A 61 5.09 -10.19 0.85
N VAL A 62 5.26 -8.92 1.21
CA VAL A 62 5.78 -7.89 0.29
C VAL A 62 7.25 -8.15 -0.07
N THR A 63 8.08 -8.57 0.88
CA THR A 63 9.48 -8.92 0.59
C THR A 63 9.59 -9.98 -0.50
N GLY A 64 8.75 -11.03 -0.46
CA GLY A 64 8.69 -12.02 -1.54
C GLY A 64 8.14 -11.46 -2.85
N ALA A 65 7.13 -10.59 -2.76
CA ALA A 65 6.50 -9.98 -3.93
C ALA A 65 7.47 -9.10 -4.74
N ILE A 66 8.45 -8.44 -4.09
CA ILE A 66 9.45 -7.61 -4.78
C ILE A 66 10.17 -8.42 -5.87
N GLY A 67 10.67 -9.61 -5.52
CA GLY A 67 11.38 -10.48 -6.46
C GLY A 67 10.45 -11.01 -7.56
N TYR A 68 9.25 -11.45 -7.20
CA TYR A 68 8.29 -12.00 -8.17
C TYR A 68 7.86 -10.97 -9.22
N TYR A 69 7.57 -9.73 -8.80
CA TYR A 69 7.11 -8.66 -9.70
C TYR A 69 8.25 -7.82 -10.31
N GLN A 70 9.51 -8.15 -10.00
CA GLN A 70 10.69 -7.37 -10.40
C GLN A 70 10.51 -5.88 -10.06
N ALA A 71 10.13 -5.62 -8.81
CA ALA A 71 9.92 -4.28 -8.28
C ALA A 71 11.20 -3.74 -7.63
N ASN A 72 11.31 -2.43 -7.55
CA ASN A 72 12.39 -1.73 -6.90
C ASN A 72 12.13 -1.61 -5.39
N LEU A 73 10.88 -1.37 -5.02
CA LEU A 73 10.47 -1.08 -3.65
C LEU A 73 9.27 -1.92 -3.22
N GLY A 74 9.08 -2.02 -1.90
CA GLY A 74 7.90 -2.63 -1.31
C GLY A 74 7.25 -1.74 -0.25
N LEU A 75 5.92 -1.73 -0.23
CA LEU A 75 5.11 -0.93 0.68
C LEU A 75 4.02 -1.80 1.33
N VAL A 76 3.89 -1.73 2.65
CA VAL A 76 2.69 -2.18 3.35
C VAL A 76 1.89 -0.96 3.79
N ILE A 77 0.63 -0.88 3.36
CA ILE A 77 -0.29 0.19 3.74
C ILE A 77 -1.49 -0.35 4.51
N THR A 78 -1.91 0.32 5.58
CA THR A 78 -3.01 -0.14 6.43
C THR A 78 -3.87 0.98 7.01
N ASN A 79 -5.12 0.66 7.33
CA ASN A 79 -6.01 1.52 8.11
C ASN A 79 -5.82 1.38 9.63
N SER A 80 -4.85 0.57 10.06
CA SER A 80 -4.52 0.27 11.46
C SER A 80 -3.09 0.73 11.80
N LYS A 81 -2.49 0.17 12.85
CA LYS A 81 -1.10 0.38 13.25
C LYS A 81 -0.28 -0.89 13.06
N PHE A 82 1.04 -0.76 13.02
CA PHE A 82 1.97 -1.88 12.95
C PHE A 82 2.44 -2.28 14.33
N THR A 83 2.69 -3.58 14.52
CA THR A 83 3.42 -4.08 15.70
C THR A 83 4.89 -3.65 15.65
N GLU A 84 5.55 -3.57 16.82
CA GLU A 84 6.98 -3.26 16.88
C GLU A 84 7.85 -4.27 16.11
N ASN A 85 7.47 -5.55 16.12
CA ASN A 85 8.18 -6.57 15.34
C ASN A 85 8.03 -6.35 13.83
N ALA A 86 6.85 -5.89 13.36
CA ALA A 86 6.66 -5.56 11.95
C ALA A 86 7.51 -4.35 11.55
N LYS A 87 7.60 -3.32 12.40
CA LYS A 87 8.48 -2.16 12.17
C LYS A 87 9.96 -2.55 12.11
N LYS A 88 10.41 -3.38 13.06
CA LYS A 88 11.80 -3.90 13.10
C LYS A 88 12.13 -4.69 11.83
N LEU A 89 11.24 -5.58 11.40
CA LEU A 89 11.46 -6.37 10.18
C LEU A 89 11.48 -5.47 8.95
N ALA A 90 10.52 -4.55 8.82
CA ALA A 90 10.43 -3.65 7.68
C ALA A 90 11.69 -2.79 7.52
N ALA A 91 12.27 -2.31 8.62
CA ALA A 91 13.55 -1.58 8.61
C ALA A 91 14.73 -2.44 8.13
N LYS A 92 14.70 -3.76 8.35
CA LYS A 92 15.76 -4.68 7.91
C LYS A 92 15.60 -5.14 6.47
N THR A 93 14.38 -5.14 5.96
CA THR A 93 14.05 -5.56 4.59
C THR A 93 13.72 -4.38 3.67
N GLU A 94 13.98 -3.15 4.12
CA GLU A 94 13.75 -1.90 3.38
C GLU A 94 12.30 -1.76 2.86
N ILE A 95 11.34 -2.26 3.63
CA ILE A 95 9.92 -2.15 3.31
C ILE A 95 9.35 -0.88 3.95
N GLU A 96 8.68 -0.06 3.15
CA GLU A 96 7.96 1.10 3.65
C GLU A 96 6.68 0.68 4.37
N LEU A 97 6.37 1.38 5.46
CA LEU A 97 5.17 1.15 6.26
C LEU A 97 4.33 2.42 6.33
N PHE A 98 3.12 2.37 5.78
CA PHE A 98 2.16 3.47 5.86
C PHE A 98 1.01 3.06 6.77
N ASP A 99 0.98 3.62 7.98
CA ASP A 99 -0.05 3.31 8.95
C ASP A 99 -1.29 4.20 8.78
N ARG A 100 -2.27 4.07 9.67
CA ARG A 100 -3.50 4.89 9.66
C ARG A 100 -3.24 6.39 9.50
N ASP A 101 -2.25 6.94 10.18
CA ASP A 101 -2.02 8.38 10.19
C ASP A 101 -1.32 8.82 8.91
N ASP A 102 -0.42 8.01 8.37
CA ASP A 102 0.19 8.26 7.06
C ASP A 102 -0.84 8.15 5.94
N LEU A 103 -1.70 7.13 5.99
CA LEU A 103 -2.82 6.99 5.07
C LEU A 103 -3.77 8.20 5.14
N LYS A 104 -4.09 8.71 6.34
CA LYS A 104 -4.90 9.93 6.49
C LYS A 104 -4.21 11.15 5.86
N LYS A 105 -2.90 11.32 6.05
CA LYS A 105 -2.13 12.41 5.42
C LYS A 105 -2.16 12.28 3.90
N LEU A 106 -1.99 11.07 3.38
CA LEU A 106 -2.02 10.79 1.94
C LEU A 106 -3.38 11.12 1.32
N ILE A 107 -4.46 10.70 1.98
CA ILE A 107 -5.84 11.04 1.59
C ILE A 107 -6.03 12.55 1.61
N LYS A 108 -5.67 13.23 2.71
CA LYS A 108 -5.78 14.70 2.79
C LYS A 108 -5.02 15.41 1.68
N LYS A 109 -3.84 14.93 1.30
CA LYS A 109 -3.05 15.50 0.21
C LYS A 109 -3.82 15.44 -1.12
N VAL A 110 -4.45 14.31 -1.43
CA VAL A 110 -5.26 14.15 -2.65
C VAL A 110 -6.51 15.03 -2.63
N TYR A 111 -7.24 15.08 -1.51
CA TYR A 111 -8.49 15.83 -1.44
C TYR A 111 -8.34 17.33 -1.16
N LYS A 112 -7.19 17.80 -0.64
CA LYS A 112 -6.87 19.24 -0.57
C LYS A 112 -6.40 19.83 -1.91
N GLN A 113 -5.94 18.98 -2.82
CA GLN A 113 -5.50 19.39 -4.16
C GLN A 113 -6.67 19.51 -5.15
N LYS A 114 -7.87 19.05 -4.77
CA LYS A 114 -9.11 19.38 -5.49
C LYS A 114 -9.66 20.68 -4.87
N PRO A 115 -9.79 21.77 -5.64
CA PRO A 115 -10.70 22.84 -5.23
C PRO A 115 -12.06 22.18 -4.96
N SER A 116 -12.75 22.64 -3.93
CA SER A 116 -14.17 22.33 -3.73
C SER A 116 -14.94 22.74 -4.99
N GLU A 117 -15.24 21.77 -5.86
CA GLU A 117 -16.37 21.89 -6.78
C GLU A 117 -17.64 21.69 -5.95
N ASP A 118 -17.99 22.71 -5.17
CA ASP A 118 -19.32 22.89 -4.63
C ASP A 118 -19.73 24.33 -4.97
N SER A 119 -20.51 24.43 -6.05
CA SER A 119 -21.47 25.51 -6.30
C SER A 119 -22.78 25.18 -5.59
#